data_AF-A0A392MDA5-F1
#
_entry.id   AF-A0A392MDA5-F1
#
_cell.length_a   1.000
_cell.length_b   1.000
_cell.length_c   1.000
_cell.angle_alpha   90.00
_cell.angle_beta   90.00
_cell.angle_gamma   90.00
#
_symmetry.space_group_name_H-M   'P 1'
#
loop_
_entity.id
_entity.type
_entity.pdbx_description
1 polymer ?
#
loop_
_entity_poly.entity_id
_entity_poly.type
_entity_poly.pdbx_seq_one_letter_code
_entity_poly.pdbx_strand_id
1 'polypeptide(L)' 'PPRSCEAEAIIEEEAEAEGPLATRLTARINKMRQIARHLLDSGELSEGSRARRDVQDIWDAGNYARQYRRRAGDRGFASQ' A
#
# COMPACT_ATOMS: atom_id res chain seq x y z
N PRO A 1 15.86 25.05 -16.90
CA PRO A 1 16.10 25.94 -15.76
C PRO A 1 16.17 25.14 -14.45
N PRO A 2 17.19 25.37 -13.59
CA PRO A 2 17.22 24.78 -12.25
C PRO A 2 16.02 25.29 -11.44
N ARG A 3 15.50 24.46 -10.52
CA ARG A 3 14.40 24.86 -9.63
C ARG A 3 14.90 25.93 -8.67
N SER A 4 14.02 26.83 -8.24
CA SER A 4 14.38 27.80 -7.19
C SER A 4 14.57 27.06 -5.87
N CYS A 5 15.48 27.55 -5.01
CA CYS A 5 15.70 26.96 -3.69
C CYS A 5 14.40 26.85 -2.87
N GLU A 6 13.48 27.79 -3.03
CA GLU A 6 12.16 27.79 -2.40
C GLU A 6 11.27 26.64 -2.88
N ALA A 7 11.33 26.31 -4.17
CA ALA A 7 10.58 25.18 -4.74
C ALA A 7 11.17 23.83 -4.31
N GLU A 8 12.48 23.76 -4.09
CA GLU A 8 13.14 22.55 -3.58
C GLU A 8 12.81 22.31 -2.11
N ALA A 9 12.78 23.37 -1.28
CA ALA A 9 12.41 23.28 0.12
C ALA A 9 10.97 22.77 0.33
N ILE A 10 10.02 23.21 -0.50
CA ILE A 10 8.62 22.74 -0.45
C ILE A 10 8.53 21.25 -0.78
N ILE A 11 9.25 20.79 -1.79
CA ILE A 11 9.26 19.37 -2.19
C ILE A 11 9.87 18.50 -1.09
N GLU A 12 10.92 18.98 -0.42
CA GLU A 12 11.56 18.29 0.68
C GLU A 12 10.62 18.18 1.89
N GLU A 13 9.95 19.27 2.27
CA GLU A 13 8.96 19.28 3.35
C GLU A 13 7.78 18.32 3.07
N GLU A 14 7.26 18.32 1.84
CA GLU A 14 6.20 17.39 1.42
C GLU A 14 6.66 15.93 1.49
N ALA A 15 7.88 15.62 1.03
CA ALA A 15 8.45 14.28 1.09
C ALA A 15 8.66 13.80 2.55
N GLU A 16 9.12 14.69 3.43
CA GLU A 16 9.30 14.40 4.87
C GLU A 16 7.95 14.10 5.56
N ALA A 17 6.89 14.82 5.19
CA ALA A 17 5.54 14.59 5.73
C ALA A 17 4.87 13.32 5.15
N GLU A 18 5.08 13.04 3.86
CA GLU A 18 4.47 11.90 3.17
C GLU A 18 5.10 10.55 3.54
N GLY A 19 6.39 10.50 3.87
CA GLY A 19 7.10 9.27 4.24
C GLY A 19 6.45 8.50 5.42
N PRO A 20 6.20 9.15 6.57
CA PRO A 20 5.50 8.56 7.70
C PRO A 20 4.06 8.14 7.37
N LEU A 21 3.33 8.94 6.58
CA LEU A 21 1.97 8.63 6.16
C LEU A 21 1.93 7.38 5.26
N ALA A 22 2.82 7.29 4.28
CA ALA A 22 2.97 6.12 3.41
C ALA A 22 3.34 4.85 4.20
N THR A 23 4.19 4.98 5.21
CA THR A 23 4.57 3.89 6.12
C THR A 23 3.35 3.40 6.92
N ARG A 24 2.59 4.31 7.52
CA ARG A 24 1.38 3.99 8.29
C ARG A 24 0.30 3.37 7.40
N LEU A 25 0.10 3.91 6.19
CA LEU A 25 -0.82 3.36 5.20
C LEU A 25 -0.43 1.92 4.82
N THR A 26 0.84 1.68 4.55
CA THR A 26 1.35 0.33 4.23
C THR A 26 1.11 -0.66 5.37
N ALA A 27 1.35 -0.24 6.61
CA ALA A 27 1.07 -1.07 7.79
C ALA A 27 -0.43 -1.42 7.90
N ARG A 28 -1.32 -0.43 7.68
CA ARG A 28 -2.78 -0.64 7.68
C ARG A 28 -3.22 -1.61 6.57
N ILE A 29 -2.72 -1.44 5.36
CA ILE A 29 -3.02 -2.33 4.22
C ILE A 29 -2.58 -3.77 4.53
N ASN A 30 -1.38 -3.96 5.09
CA ASN A 30 -0.91 -5.28 5.47
C ASN A 30 -1.80 -5.94 6.55
N LYS A 31 -2.24 -5.16 7.55
CA LYS A 31 -3.17 -5.64 8.57
C LYS A 31 -4.52 -6.06 7.97
N MET A 32 -5.10 -5.22 7.11
CA MET A 32 -6.36 -5.56 6.42
C MET A 32 -6.23 -6.81 5.58
N ARG A 33 -5.13 -6.95 4.83
CA ARG A 33 -4.83 -8.15 4.05
C ARG A 33 -4.77 -9.40 4.94
N GLN A 34 -4.10 -9.33 6.09
CA GLN A 34 -3.99 -10.46 7.00
C GLN A 34 -5.35 -10.86 7.61
N ILE A 35 -6.18 -9.89 7.98
CA ILE A 35 -7.54 -10.14 8.47
C ILE A 35 -8.38 -10.82 7.38
N ALA A 36 -8.34 -10.28 6.15
CA ALA A 36 -9.09 -10.85 5.04
C ALA A 36 -8.66 -12.29 4.75
N ARG A 37 -7.35 -12.58 4.79
CA ARG A 37 -6.84 -13.95 4.63
C ARG A 37 -7.40 -14.89 5.67
N HIS A 38 -7.35 -14.48 6.94
CA HIS A 38 -7.82 -15.29 8.05
C HIS A 38 -9.30 -15.63 7.88
N LEU A 39 -10.14 -14.65 7.51
CA LEU A 39 -11.57 -14.85 7.29
C LEU A 39 -11.89 -15.73 6.08
N LEU A 40 -11.09 -15.66 5.02
CA LEU A 40 -11.23 -16.56 3.86
C LEU A 40 -10.83 -18.00 4.21
N ASP A 41 -9.78 -18.16 5.01
CA ASP A 41 -9.24 -19.47 5.41
C ASP A 41 -10.06 -20.13 6.53
N SER A 42 -10.74 -19.37 7.38
CA SER A 42 -11.50 -19.91 8.53
C SER A 42 -12.78 -20.63 8.14
N GLY A 43 -13.30 -20.39 6.94
CA GLY A 43 -14.58 -20.93 6.50
C GLY A 43 -15.81 -20.32 7.18
N GLU A 44 -15.63 -19.27 8.00
CA GLU A 44 -16.73 -18.54 8.67
C GLU A 44 -17.67 -17.85 7.69
N LEU A 45 -17.18 -17.54 6.49
CA LEU A 45 -17.94 -16.88 5.43
C LEU A 45 -18.53 -17.90 4.45
N SER A 46 -19.85 -17.96 4.39
CA SER A 46 -20.58 -18.82 3.44
C SER A 46 -20.13 -18.57 2.01
N GLU A 47 -19.94 -19.65 1.26
CA GLU A 47 -19.61 -19.59 -0.15
C GLU A 47 -20.69 -18.84 -0.95
N GLY A 48 -20.26 -18.03 -1.91
CA GLY A 48 -21.15 -17.18 -2.72
C GLY A 48 -21.75 -15.96 -1.99
N SER A 49 -21.58 -15.85 -0.67
CA SER A 49 -22.09 -14.70 0.08
C SER A 49 -21.44 -13.39 -0.37
N ARG A 50 -22.16 -12.29 -0.19
CA ARG A 50 -21.62 -10.95 -0.43
C ARG A 50 -20.43 -10.67 0.49
N ALA A 51 -20.52 -11.06 1.76
CA ALA A 51 -19.42 -10.90 2.72
C ALA A 51 -18.14 -11.60 2.26
N ARG A 52 -18.22 -12.84 1.75
CA ARG A 52 -17.05 -13.54 1.21
C ARG A 52 -16.44 -12.83 0.00
N ARG A 53 -17.27 -12.28 -0.88
CA ARG A 53 -16.82 -11.49 -2.03
C ARG A 53 -16.13 -10.19 -1.60
N ASP A 54 -16.74 -9.44 -0.70
CA ASP A 54 -16.16 -8.19 -0.19
C ASP A 54 -14.80 -8.43 0.51
N VAL A 55 -14.67 -9.54 1.24
CA VAL A 55 -13.40 -9.92 1.89
C VAL A 55 -12.35 -10.37 0.87
N GLN A 56 -12.76 -11.07 -0.20
CA GLN A 56 -11.88 -11.41 -1.32
C GLN A 56 -11.33 -10.15 -2.00
N ASP A 57 -12.18 -9.15 -2.24
CA ASP A 57 -11.76 -7.87 -2.84
C ASP A 57 -10.73 -7.14 -1.96
N ILE A 58 -10.90 -7.16 -0.63
CA ILE A 58 -9.92 -6.59 0.32
C ILE A 58 -8.58 -7.35 0.25
N TRP A 59 -8.63 -8.68 0.20
CA TRP A 59 -7.43 -9.50 0.06
C TRP A 59 -6.68 -9.18 -1.24
N ASP A 60 -7.40 -9.06 -2.36
CA ASP A 60 -6.82 -8.77 -3.66
C ASP A 60 -6.23 -7.36 -3.74
N ALA A 61 -6.94 -6.35 -3.22
CA ALA A 61 -6.43 -4.99 -3.10
C ALA A 61 -5.15 -4.93 -2.25
N GLY A 62 -5.12 -5.63 -1.12
CA GLY A 62 -3.93 -5.71 -0.26
C GLY A 62 -2.74 -6.43 -0.92
N ASN A 63 -3.00 -7.43 -1.76
CA ASN A 63 -1.96 -8.09 -2.54
C ASN A 63 -1.43 -7.20 -3.67
N TYR A 64 -2.31 -6.50 -4.38
CA TYR A 64 -1.94 -5.56 -5.42
C TYR A 64 -1.03 -4.46 -4.87
N ALA A 65 -1.41 -3.84 -3.74
CA ALA A 65 -0.59 -2.83 -3.07
C ALA A 65 0.80 -3.36 -2.67
N ARG A 66 0.89 -4.61 -2.18
CA ARG A 66 2.17 -5.25 -1.84
C ARG A 66 3.04 -5.47 -3.08
N GLN A 67 2.44 -5.93 -4.19
CA GLN A 67 3.14 -6.14 -5.45
C GLN A 67 3.66 -4.81 -6.01
N TYR A 68 2.84 -3.76 -5.98
CA TYR A 68 3.23 -2.42 -6.42
C TYR A 68 4.42 -1.90 -5.61
N ARG A 69 4.39 -2.03 -4.28
CA ARG A 69 5.52 -1.63 -3.42
C ARG A 69 6.81 -2.38 -3.76
N ARG A 70 6.75 -3.69 -3.99
CA ARG A 70 7.92 -4.49 -4.37
C ARG A 70 8.53 -4.02 -5.69
N ARG A 71 7.68 -3.74 -6.68
CA ARG A 71 8.12 -3.24 -8.01
C ARG A 71 8.59 -1.79 -8.00
N ALA A 72 8.09 -0.96 -7.09
CA ALA A 72 8.55 0.40 -6.89
C ALA A 72 9.88 0.45 -6.11
N GLY A 73 10.09 -0.48 -5.17
CA GLY A 73 11.35 -0.63 -4.43
C GLY A 73 12.54 -1.05 -5.29
N ASP A 74 12.33 -1.87 -6.33
CA ASP A 74 13.37 -2.31 -7.28
C ASP A 74 13.78 -1.23 -8.30
N ARG A 75 13.06 -0.09 -8.38
CA ARG A 75 13.36 1.00 -9.33
C ARG A 75 14.11 2.19 -8.72
N GLY A 76 14.50 2.11 -7.44
CA GLY A 76 15.46 3.04 -6.83
C GLY A 76 16.86 2.44 -6.90
N PHE A 77 17.85 3.22 -7.36
CA PHE A 77 19.28 2.85 -7.56
C PHE A 77 19.69 2.25 -8.92
N ALA A 78 19.15 2.76 -10.02
CA ALA A 78 19.93 2.84 -11.27
C ALA A 78 20.18 4.32 -11.57
N SER A 79 21.18 4.89 -10.90
CA SER A 79 21.79 6.17 -11.24
C SER A 79 22.46 6.05 -12.61
N GLN A 80 22.10 6.93 -13.54
CA GLN A 80 22.95 7.37 -14.65
C GLN A 80 23.30 8.83 -14.41
#